data_AF-A0A074YUF1-F1
#
_entry.id   AF-A0A074YUF1-F1
#
_cell.length_a   1.000
_cell.length_b   1.000
_cell.length_c   1.000
_cell.angle_alpha   90.00
_cell.angle_beta   90.00
_cell.angle_gamma   90.00
#
_symmetry.space_group_name_H-M   'P 1'
#
loop_
_entity.id
_entity.type
_entity.pdbx_description
1 polymer ?
#
loop_
_entity_poly.entity_id
_entity_poly.type
_entity_poly.pdbx_seq_one_letter_code
_entity_poly.pdbx_strand_id
1 'polypeptide(L)'
;MGDNFRRWAAEYIQLFPASERKLVLHSLLDGEARDIVQDEHVLEGGVPEDVFEGLRTCLTERIHPVRHQYRFQSRIQLSGERPTNFVRELRRLSEDAF
;
A
#
# COMPACT_ATOMS: atom_id res chain seq x y z
N MET A 1 13.66 6.92 7.36
CA MET A 1 12.38 7.66 7.33
C MET A 1 11.28 6.60 7.37
N GLY A 2 10.81 6.09 8.50
CA GLY A 2 10.60 6.68 9.82
C GLY A 2 9.12 6.41 10.10
N ASP A 3 8.84 5.32 10.81
CA ASP A 3 7.56 4.61 10.99
C ASP A 3 6.45 5.42 11.72
N ASN A 4 6.51 6.75 11.63
CA ASN A 4 5.67 7.72 12.34
C ASN A 4 4.28 7.91 11.73
N PHE A 5 3.97 7.25 10.61
CA PHE A 5 2.63 7.28 10.02
C PHE A 5 1.57 6.81 11.02
N ARG A 6 1.89 5.78 11.83
CA ARG A 6 1.01 5.22 12.87
C ARG A 6 0.60 6.25 13.91
N ARG A 7 1.58 7.02 14.42
CA ARG A 7 1.33 7.94 15.53
C ARG A 7 0.59 9.19 15.08
N TRP A 8 1.01 9.79 13.98
CA TRP A 8 0.38 11.02 13.49
C TRP A 8 -1.04 10.78 13.00
N ALA A 9 -1.29 9.70 12.25
CA ALA A 9 -2.62 9.41 11.73
C ALA A 9 -3.60 9.03 12.85
N ALA A 10 -3.16 8.27 13.87
CA ALA A 10 -3.98 7.95 15.03
C ALA A 10 -4.32 9.20 15.87
N GLU A 11 -3.34 10.05 16.15
CA GLU A 11 -3.55 11.31 16.86
C GLU A 11 -4.48 12.25 16.08
N TYR A 12 -4.36 12.30 14.74
CA TYR A 12 -5.19 13.14 13.87
C TYR A 12 -6.65 12.69 13.84
N ILE A 13 -6.92 11.39 13.71
CA ILE A 13 -8.29 10.86 13.64
C ILE A 13 -9.01 10.99 15.00
N GLN A 14 -8.28 10.92 16.10
CA GLN A 14 -8.86 11.12 17.44
C GLN A 14 -9.42 12.53 17.65
N LEU A 15 -8.99 13.53 16.86
CA LEU A 15 -9.51 14.91 16.90
C LEU A 15 -10.97 15.00 16.43
N PHE A 16 -11.47 13.99 15.71
CA PHE A 16 -12.83 13.99 15.17
C PHE A 16 -13.79 13.16 16.04
N PRO A 17 -15.08 13.53 16.11
CA PRO A 17 -16.12 12.73 16.73
C PRO A 17 -16.15 11.31 16.16
N ALA A 18 -16.48 10.31 16.98
CA ALA A 18 -16.49 8.90 16.56
C ALA A 18 -17.36 8.64 15.31
N SER A 19 -18.44 9.40 15.13
CA SER A 19 -19.31 9.37 13.95
C SER A 19 -18.63 9.82 12.66
N GLU A 20 -17.59 10.65 12.74
CA GLU A 20 -16.90 11.24 11.59
C GLU A 20 -15.56 10.56 11.27
N ARG A 21 -14.98 9.83 12.23
CA ARG A 21 -13.66 9.18 12.08
C ARG A 21 -13.57 8.30 10.85
N LYS A 22 -14.61 7.53 10.54
CA LYS A 22 -14.66 6.66 9.35
C LYS A 22 -14.59 7.47 8.06
N LEU A 23 -15.33 8.59 7.99
CA LEU A 23 -15.35 9.47 6.83
C LEU A 23 -13.99 10.17 6.63
N VAL A 24 -13.39 10.65 7.72
CA VAL A 24 -12.05 11.23 7.70
C VAL A 24 -11.01 10.20 7.26
N LEU A 25 -11.07 8.99 7.78
CA LEU A 25 -10.14 7.92 7.39
C LEU A 25 -10.26 7.57 5.91
N HIS A 26 -11.48 7.49 5.38
CA HIS A 26 -11.70 7.32 3.94
C HIS A 26 -11.15 8.49 3.12
N SER A 27 -11.22 9.73 3.61
CA SER A 27 -10.67 10.90 2.91
C SER A 27 -9.14 10.93 2.84
N LEU A 28 -8.47 10.18 3.72
CA LEU A 28 -7.01 10.04 3.73
C LEU A 28 -6.53 8.96 2.75
N LEU A 29 -7.43 8.11 2.25
CA LEU A 29 -7.13 7.06 1.29
C LEU A 29 -7.47 7.55 -0.12
N ASP A 30 -6.52 7.47 -1.03
CA ASP A 30 -6.70 7.86 -2.42
C ASP A 30 -6.38 6.71 -3.38
N GLY A 31 -7.02 6.73 -4.55
CA GLY A 31 -6.89 5.74 -5.62
C GLY A 31 -6.93 4.30 -5.11
N GLU A 32 -5.88 3.55 -5.44
CA GLU A 32 -5.76 2.12 -5.14
C GLU A 32 -5.80 1.80 -3.64
N ALA A 33 -5.29 2.69 -2.77
CA ALA A 33 -5.35 2.46 -1.33
C ALA A 33 -6.79 2.46 -0.81
N ARG A 34 -7.67 3.26 -1.42
CA ARG A 34 -9.10 3.29 -1.07
C ARG A 34 -9.80 2.03 -1.55
N ASP A 35 -9.51 1.59 -2.77
CA ASP A 35 -10.11 0.39 -3.37
C ASP A 35 -9.74 -0.86 -2.56
N ILE A 36 -8.46 -1.01 -2.21
CA ILE A 36 -7.96 -2.13 -1.39
C ILE A 36 -8.67 -2.18 -0.02
N VAL A 37 -8.79 -1.04 0.66
CA VAL A 37 -9.42 -0.97 1.99
C VAL A 37 -10.92 -1.25 1.93
N GLN A 38 -11.55 -0.88 0.81
CA GLN A 38 -12.96 -1.16 0.57
C GLN A 38 -13.21 -2.64 0.30
N ASP A 39 -12.38 -3.29 -0.53
CA ASP A 39 -12.47 -4.72 -0.84
C ASP A 39 -12.25 -5.60 0.41
N GLU A 40 -11.34 -5.20 1.29
CA GLU A 40 -10.97 -5.94 2.49
C GLU A 40 -11.88 -5.60 3.69
N HIS A 41 -12.90 -4.76 3.48
CA HIS A 41 -13.91 -4.41 4.49
C HIS A 41 -13.32 -3.90 5.83
N VAL A 42 -12.09 -3.37 5.82
CA VAL A 42 -11.31 -3.01 7.02
C VAL A 42 -12.04 -1.96 7.88
N LEU A 43 -12.91 -1.14 7.26
CA LEU A 43 -13.62 -0.04 7.91
C LEU A 43 -15.12 -0.29 8.11
N GLU A 44 -15.63 -1.51 7.85
CA GLU A 44 -17.08 -1.77 7.96
C GLU A 44 -17.62 -1.61 9.38
N GLY A 45 -16.86 -2.06 10.38
CA GLY A 45 -17.21 -1.96 11.81
C GLY A 45 -16.93 -0.60 12.47
N GLY A 46 -16.50 0.42 11.71
CA GLY A 46 -16.06 1.71 12.25
C GLY A 46 -14.54 1.84 12.29
N VAL A 47 -14.03 2.61 13.27
CA VAL A 47 -12.60 2.87 13.44
C VAL A 47 -12.16 2.23 14.77
N PRO A 48 -11.85 0.91 14.79
CA PRO A 48 -11.35 0.24 15.99
C PRO A 48 -9.94 0.76 16.36
N GLU A 49 -9.49 0.51 17.59
CA GLU A 49 -8.16 0.96 18.05
C GLU A 49 -7.00 0.42 17.21
N ASP A 50 -7.16 -0.77 16.62
CA ASP A 50 -6.18 -1.45 15.79
C ASP A 50 -6.35 -1.19 14.27
N VAL A 51 -7.26 -0.28 13.89
CA VAL A 51 -7.56 0.02 12.48
C VAL A 51 -6.31 0.36 11.66
N PHE A 52 -5.32 1.03 12.27
CA PHE A 52 -4.09 1.41 11.59
C PHE A 52 -3.14 0.23 11.37
N GLU A 53 -3.17 -0.77 12.24
CA GLU A 53 -2.45 -2.03 12.00
C GLU A 53 -3.14 -2.83 10.89
N GLY A 54 -4.47 -2.93 10.93
CA GLY A 54 -5.24 -3.56 9.86
C GLY A 54 -4.99 -2.90 8.50
N LEU A 55 -5.04 -1.58 8.43
CA LEU A 55 -4.71 -0.80 7.23
C LEU A 55 -3.27 -0.99 6.80
N ARG A 56 -2.30 -1.00 7.72
CA ARG A 56 -0.90 -1.22 7.37
C ARG A 56 -0.69 -2.60 6.76
N THR A 57 -1.21 -3.65 7.39
CA THR A 57 -1.08 -5.02 6.89
C THR A 57 -1.73 -5.12 5.52
N CYS A 58 -2.98 -4.70 5.39
CA CYS A 58 -3.75 -4.71 4.15
C CYS A 58 -3.04 -3.95 3.01
N LEU A 59 -2.64 -2.70 3.26
CA LEU A 59 -2.00 -1.86 2.25
C LEU A 59 -0.58 -2.34 1.93
N THR A 60 0.21 -2.76 2.93
CA THR A 60 1.58 -3.23 2.68
C THR A 60 1.58 -4.54 1.90
N GLU A 61 0.72 -5.49 2.28
CA GLU A 61 0.65 -6.82 1.67
C GLU A 61 0.06 -6.81 0.26
N ARG A 62 -0.88 -5.92 -0.09
CA ARG A 62 -1.38 -5.80 -1.47
C ARG A 62 -0.58 -4.83 -2.35
N ILE A 63 -0.07 -3.71 -1.79
CA ILE A 63 0.78 -2.78 -2.56
C ILE A 63 2.10 -3.46 -2.93
N HIS A 64 2.63 -4.37 -2.11
CA HIS A 64 3.85 -5.12 -2.47
C HIS A 64 3.68 -5.89 -3.80
N PRO A 65 2.73 -6.83 -3.94
CA PRO A 65 2.44 -7.55 -5.19
C PRO A 65 2.23 -6.61 -6.38
N VAL A 66 1.37 -5.60 -6.26
CA VAL A 66 1.11 -4.67 -7.37
C VAL A 66 2.38 -3.92 -7.77
N ARG A 67 3.17 -3.45 -6.80
CA ARG A 67 4.42 -2.74 -7.07
C ARG A 67 5.48 -3.66 -7.67
N HIS A 68 5.55 -4.92 -7.26
CA HIS A 68 6.45 -5.91 -7.85
C HIS A 68 6.05 -6.24 -9.28
N GLN A 69 4.75 -6.46 -9.53
CA GLN A 69 4.20 -6.67 -10.88
C GLN A 69 4.43 -5.45 -11.78
N TYR A 70 4.17 -4.25 -11.29
CA TYR A 70 4.43 -3.02 -12.03
C TYR A 70 5.92 -2.89 -12.38
N ARG A 71 6.83 -3.14 -11.43
CA ARG A 71 8.28 -3.12 -11.71
C ARG A 71 8.69 -4.14 -12.75
N PHE A 72 8.12 -5.33 -12.73
CA PHE A 72 8.37 -6.36 -13.73
C PHE A 72 7.84 -5.93 -15.11
N GLN A 73 6.59 -5.48 -15.19
CA GLN A 73 5.94 -5.08 -16.45
C GLN A 73 6.54 -3.81 -17.07
N SER A 74 6.97 -2.85 -16.25
CA SER A 74 7.57 -1.59 -16.71
C SER A 74 9.04 -1.74 -17.10
N ARG A 75 9.66 -2.90 -16.86
CA ARG A 75 11.08 -3.11 -17.11
C ARG A 75 11.38 -3.32 -18.59
N ILE A 76 11.91 -2.27 -19.21
CA ILE A 76 12.47 -2.29 -20.57
C ILE A 76 13.99 -2.32 -20.54
N GLN A 77 14.66 -2.95 -21.50
CA GLN A 77 16.13 -2.95 -21.59
C GLN A 77 16.65 -1.51 -21.76
N LEU A 78 17.62 -1.11 -20.93
CA LEU A 78 18.19 0.23 -20.99
C LEU A 78 19.20 0.34 -22.16
N SER A 79 19.37 1.55 -22.70
CA SER A 79 20.39 1.81 -23.72
C SER A 79 21.79 1.49 -23.17
N GLY A 80 22.56 0.68 -23.89
CA GLY A 80 23.89 0.22 -23.47
C GLY A 80 23.90 -0.90 -22.41
N GLU A 81 22.74 -1.35 -21.94
CA GLU A 81 22.65 -2.49 -21.03
C GLU A 81 22.93 -3.80 -21.77
N ARG A 82 23.80 -4.63 -21.18
CA ARG A 82 24.08 -5.97 -21.71
C ARG A 82 22.82 -6.85 -21.57
N PRO A 83 22.41 -7.60 -22.62
CA PRO A 83 21.23 -8.47 -22.56
C PRO A 83 21.24 -9.45 -21.39
N THR A 84 22.41 -9.96 -21.00
CA THR A 84 22.55 -10.89 -19.86
C THR A 84 22.24 -10.23 -18.51
N ASN A 85 22.54 -8.95 -18.35
CA ASN A 85 22.19 -8.19 -17.13
C ASN A 85 20.69 -7.89 -17.11
N PHE A 86 20.12 -7.52 -18.25
CA PHE A 86 18.69 -7.31 -18.40
C PHE A 86 17.89 -8.57 -18.04
N VAL A 87 18.24 -9.73 -18.62
CA VAL A 87 17.58 -11.01 -18.33
C VAL A 87 17.72 -11.41 -16.86
N ARG A 88 18.89 -11.18 -16.24
CA ARG A 88 19.10 -11.47 -14.82
C ARG A 88 18.19 -10.63 -13.93
N GLU A 89 18.08 -9.32 -14.21
CA GLU A 89 17.23 -8.43 -13.43
C GLU A 89 15.74 -8.73 -13.67
N LEU A 90 15.35 -9.05 -14.90
CA LEU A 90 13.99 -9.51 -15.22
C LEU A 90 13.61 -10.77 -14.42
N ARG A 91 14.51 -11.76 -14.33
CA ARG A 91 14.28 -12.96 -13.53
C ARG A 91 14.06 -12.62 -12.06
N ARG A 92 14.92 -11.77 -11.49
CA ARG A 92 14.77 -11.33 -10.10
C ARG A 92 13.43 -10.60 -9.87
N LEU A 93 13.04 -9.73 -10.79
CA LEU A 93 11.75 -9.04 -10.71
C LEU A 93 10.56 -9.99 -10.85
N SER A 94 10.69 -11.09 -11.62
CA SER A 94 9.63 -12.10 -11.69
C SER A 94 9.47 -12.90 -10.39
N GLU A 95 10.58 -13.22 -9.71
CA GLU A 95 10.54 -13.92 -8.41
C GLU A 95 9.89 -13.07 -7.32
N ASP A 96 10.03 -11.76 -7.39
CA ASP A 96 9.36 -10.84 -6.47
C ASP A 96 7.87 -10.62 -6.81
N ALA A 97 7.45 -10.88 -8.06
CA ALA A 97 6.13 -10.51 -8.59
C ALA A 97 5.12 -11.68 -8.69
N PHE A 98 5.60 -12.93 -8.70
CA PHE A 98 4.83 -14.16 -8.91
C PHE A 98 5.31 -15.28 -7.99
#